data_AF-A0A7S0BX46-F1
#
_entry.id   AF-A0A7S0BX46-F1
#
_cell.length_a   1.000
_cell.length_b   1.000
_cell.length_c   1.000
_cell.angle_alpha   90.00
_cell.angle_beta   90.00
_cell.angle_gamma   90.00
#
_symmetry.space_group_name_H-M   'P 1'
#
loop_
_entity.id
_entity.type
_entity.pdbx_description
1 polymer ?
#
loop_
_entity_poly.entity_id
_entity_poly.type
_entity_poly.pdbx_seq_one_letter_code
_entity_poly.pdbx_strand_id
1 'polypeptide(L)'
;KIGEFTYLIVDEGQRLKNHRCSLIRSLKAIPASNRLLLSGTPIQNNLDELWSLLNFVNPQIFDDLSVFQSWFGFRDIGSSKQGGTSEDDILAEQQQNSTVTKLHEILRPFLLRRIKRDVLTDLPPKKEVVIYSGMSKLQSGYADLIEKGTIRQILMNQGISGASKLSQTNKQMNHRKNSNHPFLFGEPIDSVSGLHLGTAHPQLLVRASGKFALLDRMLTSLWEDKHQVLIFSQMTGVLNVMEDYLMWRRWKYCRIDGSTKIDDRQKQMDVFNAEKTSGADGGRNESDERMFVFLLSTRAGGLGINLTAADTCIIFDSDWNPHQDSQAMDRCHRIGQTRPVAVYRLLTAGSVDIEMMEKQISKKKLERMAIVGGDFRKAGARSKGAFSAKALSSLLEDDIEDLQAKAGGIEDIAIDEVELDQILDRKKLFGEGDKGIPSEGKMYDVLDATGGDLLGAMTG
;
A
#
# COMPACT_ATOMS: atom_id res chain seq x y z
N LYS A 1 35.85 -14.87 15.43
CA LYS A 1 36.36 -13.52 15.06
C LYS A 1 35.86 -13.25 13.65
N ILE A 2 34.99 -12.26 13.48
CA ILE A 2 34.59 -11.79 12.15
C ILE A 2 35.80 -11.07 11.56
N GLY A 3 36.21 -11.41 10.33
CA GLY A 3 37.37 -10.80 9.66
C GLY A 3 37.11 -9.33 9.30
N GLU A 4 38.16 -8.61 8.89
CA GLU A 4 38.01 -7.27 8.30
C GLU A 4 37.39 -7.37 6.91
N PHE A 5 36.34 -6.59 6.65
CA PHE A 5 35.71 -6.51 5.33
C PHE A 5 36.09 -5.22 4.62
N THR A 6 36.24 -5.26 3.29
CA THR A 6 36.44 -4.04 2.49
C THR A 6 35.11 -3.30 2.27
N TYR A 7 34.01 -4.03 2.07
CA TYR A 7 32.68 -3.50 1.82
C TYR A 7 31.62 -4.23 2.64
N LEU A 8 30.69 -3.45 3.22
CA LEU A 8 29.47 -3.94 3.83
C LEU A 8 28.27 -3.37 3.04
N ILE A 9 27.55 -4.24 2.34
CA ILE A 9 26.35 -3.88 1.59
C ILE A 9 25.13 -4.37 2.38
N VAL A 10 24.20 -3.47 2.67
CA VAL A 10 22.96 -3.80 3.36
C VAL A 10 21.79 -3.47 2.44
N ASP A 11 21.05 -4.52 2.07
CA ASP A 11 19.81 -4.38 1.32
C ASP A 11 18.61 -4.13 2.26
N GLU A 12 17.57 -3.51 1.73
CA GLU A 12 16.39 -3.04 2.46
C GLU A 12 16.78 -2.12 3.65
N GLY A 13 17.58 -1.09 3.36
CA GLY A 13 18.10 -0.10 4.31
C GLY A 13 17.02 0.58 5.15
N GLN A 14 15.76 0.59 4.71
CA GLN A 14 14.61 1.02 5.50
C GLN A 14 14.34 0.16 6.75
N ARG A 15 15.11 -0.92 6.99
CA ARG A 15 15.12 -1.64 8.27
C ARG A 15 16.02 -0.97 9.33
N LEU A 16 16.89 -0.03 8.93
CA LEU A 16 17.86 0.66 9.78
C LEU A 16 17.40 2.05 10.25
N LYS A 17 16.11 2.35 10.13
CA LYS A 17 15.53 3.66 10.44
C LYS A 17 15.76 4.10 11.88
N ASN A 18 15.73 3.15 12.81
CA ASN A 18 15.92 3.44 14.21
C ASN A 18 17.39 3.24 14.59
N HIS A 19 18.10 4.34 14.88
CA HIS A 19 19.50 4.34 15.31
C HIS A 19 19.75 3.54 16.61
N ARG A 20 18.69 3.28 17.39
CA ARG A 20 18.74 2.48 18.62
C ARG A 20 18.50 0.99 18.41
N CYS A 21 18.16 0.56 17.19
CA CYS A 21 17.88 -0.83 16.88
C CYS A 21 19.09 -1.74 17.17
N SER A 22 18.83 -2.98 17.60
CA SER A 22 19.90 -3.97 17.76
C SER A 22 20.63 -4.23 16.45
N LEU A 23 19.90 -4.21 15.32
CA LEU A 23 20.46 -4.49 14.00
C LEU A 23 21.56 -3.50 13.60
N ILE A 24 21.30 -2.19 13.75
CA ILE A 24 22.30 -1.17 13.41
C ILE A 24 23.52 -1.24 14.34
N ARG A 25 23.33 -1.58 15.63
CA ARG A 25 24.44 -1.77 16.57
C ARG A 25 25.31 -2.97 16.18
N SER A 26 24.69 -4.10 15.84
CA SER A 26 25.39 -5.30 15.39
C SER A 26 26.12 -5.06 14.07
N LEU A 27 25.49 -4.39 13.10
CA LEU A 27 26.14 -4.08 11.82
C LEU A 27 27.29 -3.09 11.97
N LYS A 28 27.17 -2.09 12.86
CA LYS A 28 28.26 -1.14 13.14
C LYS A 28 29.48 -1.79 13.76
N ALA A 29 29.30 -2.86 14.53
CA ALA A 29 30.39 -3.62 15.15
C ALA A 29 31.21 -4.43 14.13
N ILE A 30 30.72 -4.60 12.90
CA ILE A 30 31.46 -5.26 11.83
C ILE A 30 32.51 -4.27 11.27
N PRO A 31 33.81 -4.58 11.33
CA PRO A 31 34.85 -3.74 10.76
C PRO A 31 34.75 -3.79 9.23
N ALA A 32 34.39 -2.65 8.63
CA ALA A 32 34.26 -2.49 7.19
C ALA A 32 34.79 -1.13 6.71
N SER A 33 35.65 -1.11 5.69
CA SER A 33 36.21 0.14 5.15
C SER A 33 35.16 1.00 4.43
N ASN A 34 34.24 0.37 3.70
CA ASN A 34 33.16 1.04 2.97
C ASN A 34 31.81 0.43 3.31
N ARG A 35 30.75 1.26 3.29
CA ARG A 35 29.38 0.85 3.60
C ARG A 35 28.42 1.38 2.54
N LEU A 36 27.54 0.50 2.05
CA LEU A 36 26.53 0.82 1.04
C LEU A 36 25.15 0.39 1.53
N LEU A 37 24.17 1.27 1.38
CA LEU A 37 22.77 1.00 1.66
C LEU A 37 21.98 0.94 0.37
N LEU A 38 21.17 -0.10 0.19
CA LEU A 38 20.21 -0.22 -0.89
C LEU A 38 18.81 -0.11 -0.27
N SER A 39 17.97 0.75 -0.84
CA SER A 39 16.58 0.91 -0.41
C SER A 39 15.70 1.22 -1.60
N GLY A 40 14.60 0.49 -1.72
CA GLY A 40 13.54 0.78 -2.70
C GLY A 40 12.61 1.89 -2.27
N THR A 41 12.59 2.26 -0.97
CA THR A 41 11.76 3.35 -0.46
C THR A 41 12.59 4.60 -0.27
N PRO A 42 12.08 5.78 -0.64
CA PRO A 42 12.69 7.03 -0.24
C PRO A 42 12.78 7.14 1.27
N ILE A 43 13.74 7.95 1.72
CA ILE A 43 14.03 8.16 3.15
C ILE A 43 12.79 8.78 3.77
N GLN A 44 12.27 8.17 4.85
CA GLN A 44 11.05 8.68 5.46
C GLN A 44 11.33 9.97 6.23
N ASN A 45 10.28 10.79 6.32
CA ASN A 45 10.24 12.17 6.80
C ASN A 45 10.65 12.40 8.28
N ASN A 46 11.43 11.51 8.88
CA ASN A 46 12.06 11.74 10.17
C ASN A 46 13.56 12.03 9.97
N LEU A 47 14.01 13.23 10.35
CA LEU A 47 15.42 13.59 10.35
C LEU A 47 16.27 12.61 11.16
N ASP A 48 15.69 12.00 12.20
CA ASP A 48 16.37 10.96 12.99
C ASP A 48 16.62 9.69 12.18
N GLU A 49 15.71 9.33 11.26
CA GLU A 49 15.88 8.21 10.34
C GLU A 49 16.94 8.55 9.29
N LEU A 50 16.83 9.71 8.66
CA LEU A 50 17.82 10.18 7.69
C LEU A 50 19.22 10.18 8.31
N TRP A 51 19.34 10.75 9.50
CA TRP A 51 20.58 10.75 10.27
C TRP A 51 21.03 9.32 10.60
N SER A 52 20.12 8.42 11.02
CA SER A 52 20.46 7.02 11.30
C SER A 52 21.11 6.33 10.09
N LEU A 53 20.57 6.56 8.89
CA LEU A 53 21.10 6.01 7.64
C LEU A 53 22.44 6.65 7.24
N LEU A 54 22.55 7.98 7.33
CA LEU A 54 23.79 8.71 7.01
C LEU A 54 24.92 8.38 7.98
N ASN A 55 24.63 8.35 9.28
CA ASN A 55 25.56 7.94 10.33
C ASN A 55 26.01 6.48 10.16
N PHE A 56 25.16 5.61 9.62
CA PHE A 56 25.57 4.25 9.30
C PHE A 56 26.57 4.20 8.14
N VAL A 57 26.34 4.99 7.07
CA VAL A 57 27.20 5.04 5.88
C VAL A 57 28.52 5.74 6.17
N ASN A 58 28.48 6.88 6.85
CA ASN A 58 29.65 7.67 7.18
C ASN A 58 29.57 8.24 8.62
N PRO A 59 29.96 7.45 9.64
CA PRO A 59 29.86 7.87 11.04
C PRO A 59 30.81 9.03 11.39
N GLN A 60 31.84 9.31 10.58
CA GLN A 60 32.82 10.37 10.85
C GLN A 60 32.27 11.78 10.60
N ILE A 61 31.35 11.92 9.64
CA ILE A 61 30.73 13.21 9.30
C ILE A 61 29.46 13.44 10.14
N PHE A 62 28.74 12.37 10.45
CA PHE A 62 27.42 12.43 11.07
C PHE A 62 27.40 11.79 12.45
N ASP A 63 28.31 12.19 13.35
CA ASP A 63 28.50 11.59 14.67
C ASP A 63 27.45 12.02 15.72
N ASP A 64 26.96 13.26 15.63
CA ASP A 64 26.03 13.86 16.59
C ASP A 64 24.68 14.23 15.95
N LEU A 65 23.61 13.63 16.46
CA LEU A 65 22.23 13.90 16.03
C LEU A 65 21.78 15.34 16.36
N SER A 66 22.20 15.88 17.51
CA SER A 66 21.82 17.22 17.94
C SER A 66 22.46 18.30 17.06
N VAL A 67 23.71 18.09 16.64
CA VAL A 67 24.40 18.96 15.68
C VAL A 67 23.69 18.90 14.34
N PHE A 68 23.38 17.69 13.86
CA PHE A 68 22.63 17.50 12.61
C PHE A 68 21.26 18.20 12.66
N GLN A 69 20.48 18.03 13.74
CA GLN A 69 19.20 18.70 13.94
C GLN A 69 19.34 20.23 14.00
N SER A 70 20.43 20.75 14.57
CA SER A 70 20.70 22.19 14.64
C SER A 70 20.96 22.82 13.28
N TRP A 71 21.56 22.08 12.35
CA TRP A 71 21.78 22.55 10.96
C TRP A 71 20.46 22.82 10.23
N PHE A 72 19.38 22.17 10.67
CA PHE A 72 18.04 22.31 10.10
C PHE A 72 17.09 23.17 10.96
N GLY A 73 17.57 23.77 12.06
CA GLY A 73 16.85 24.82 12.79
C GLY A 73 15.59 24.40 13.55
N PHE A 74 15.33 23.11 13.77
CA PHE A 74 14.05 22.61 14.29
C PHE A 74 13.79 22.81 15.80
N ARG A 75 14.62 23.55 16.55
CA ARG A 75 14.39 23.74 18.00
C ARG A 75 13.11 24.51 18.34
N ASP A 76 12.42 25.14 17.39
CA ASP A 76 11.27 26.03 17.66
C ASP A 76 9.98 25.76 16.85
N ILE A 77 9.86 24.68 16.07
CA ILE A 77 8.60 24.39 15.34
C ILE A 77 7.50 23.75 16.23
N GLY A 78 7.85 23.27 17.43
CA GLY A 78 6.91 22.62 18.35
C GLY A 78 6.27 23.54 19.40
N SER A 79 6.68 24.80 19.50
CA SER A 79 6.10 25.79 20.41
C SER A 79 5.07 26.62 19.65
N SER A 80 3.85 26.08 19.54
CA SER A 80 2.69 26.83 19.06
C SER A 80 2.50 28.09 19.91
N LYS A 81 3.06 29.22 19.47
CA LYS A 81 2.64 30.53 19.96
C LYS A 81 1.24 30.74 19.40
N GLN A 82 0.24 30.61 20.26
CA GLN A 82 -1.10 31.10 19.97
C GLN A 82 -1.01 32.59 19.65
N GLY A 83 -1.20 32.95 18.36
CA GLY A 83 -1.33 34.34 17.92
C GLY A 83 -0.47 34.78 16.72
N GLY A 84 -0.04 33.89 15.82
CA GLY A 84 0.75 34.29 14.63
C GLY A 84 -0.08 35.08 13.61
N THR A 85 0.45 36.23 13.16
CA THR A 85 -0.07 36.98 12.01
C THR A 85 0.34 36.30 10.70
N SER A 86 -0.30 36.65 9.58
CA SER A 86 -0.01 36.10 8.24
C SER A 86 1.46 36.19 7.81
N GLU A 87 2.27 37.04 8.44
CA GLU A 87 3.71 37.19 8.17
C GLU A 87 4.57 36.14 8.86
N ASP A 88 4.20 35.68 10.07
CA ASP A 88 4.93 34.63 10.79
C ASP A 88 4.81 33.27 10.09
N ASP A 89 3.64 32.99 9.50
CA ASP A 89 3.43 31.79 8.69
C ASP A 89 4.25 31.81 7.40
N ILE A 90 4.36 32.97 6.75
CA ILE A 90 5.20 33.16 5.54
C ILE A 90 6.69 32.97 5.88
N LEU A 91 7.14 33.47 7.04
CA LEU A 91 8.51 33.31 7.50
C LEU A 91 8.83 31.85 7.86
N ALA A 92 7.91 31.14 8.52
CA ALA A 92 8.05 29.71 8.82
C ALA A 92 8.12 28.88 7.53
N GLU A 93 7.30 29.21 6.53
CA GLU A 93 7.28 28.53 5.23
C GLU A 93 8.57 28.76 4.43
N GLN A 94 9.09 29.99 4.42
CA GLN A 94 10.38 30.30 3.78
C GLN A 94 11.56 29.59 4.46
N GLN A 95 11.56 29.55 5.80
CA GLN A 95 12.57 28.80 6.55
C GLN A 95 12.50 27.31 6.22
N GLN A 96 11.29 26.72 6.21
CA GLN A 96 11.11 25.31 5.90
C GLN A 96 11.57 24.94 4.48
N ASN A 97 11.23 25.76 3.47
CA ASN A 97 11.69 25.55 2.09
C ASN A 97 13.22 25.69 1.95
N SER A 98 13.82 26.66 2.66
CA SER A 98 15.29 26.83 2.66
C SER A 98 16.02 25.66 3.33
N THR A 99 15.43 25.11 4.40
CA THR A 99 15.95 23.96 5.15
C THR A 99 15.91 22.69 4.30
N VAL A 100 14.81 22.46 3.58
CA VAL A 100 14.68 21.33 2.64
C VAL A 100 15.72 21.44 1.52
N THR A 101 15.93 22.63 0.97
CA THR A 101 16.93 22.86 -0.10
C THR A 101 18.37 22.58 0.37
N LYS A 102 18.75 23.06 1.56
CA LYS A 102 20.07 22.78 2.16
C LYS A 102 20.28 21.29 2.44
N LEU A 103 19.23 20.61 2.91
CA LEU A 103 19.26 19.16 3.12
C LEU A 103 19.55 18.44 1.81
N HIS A 104 18.92 18.83 0.71
CA HIS A 104 19.17 18.24 -0.60
C HIS A 104 20.59 18.42 -1.12
N GLU A 105 21.21 19.58 -0.90
CA GLU A 105 22.60 19.83 -1.30
C GLU A 105 23.57 18.91 -0.56
N ILE A 106 23.35 18.70 0.75
CA ILE A 106 24.16 17.80 1.57
C ILE A 106 23.96 16.34 1.16
N LEU A 107 22.73 15.94 0.81
CA LEU A 107 22.42 14.54 0.46
C LEU A 107 22.87 14.13 -0.94
N ARG A 108 22.99 15.08 -1.88
CA ARG A 108 23.31 14.81 -3.29
C ARG A 108 24.54 13.91 -3.52
N PRO A 109 25.69 14.08 -2.85
CA PRO A 109 26.82 13.19 -3.04
C PRO A 109 26.62 11.78 -2.45
N PHE A 110 25.69 11.61 -1.51
CA PHE A 110 25.47 10.34 -0.80
C PHE A 110 24.31 9.52 -1.36
N LEU A 111 23.40 10.13 -2.12
CA LEU A 111 22.15 9.51 -2.54
C LEU A 111 22.05 9.46 -4.06
N LEU A 112 21.96 8.24 -4.60
CA LEU A 112 21.62 7.99 -6.00
C LEU A 112 20.18 7.47 -6.09
N ARG A 113 19.29 8.27 -6.69
CA ARG A 113 17.89 7.88 -6.94
C ARG A 113 17.52 8.10 -8.40
N ARG A 114 16.75 7.16 -8.96
CA ARG A 114 16.14 7.25 -10.29
C ARG A 114 14.70 6.77 -10.22
N ILE A 115 13.82 7.32 -11.04
CA ILE A 115 12.42 6.90 -11.14
C ILE A 115 12.28 5.92 -12.31
N LYS A 116 11.38 4.92 -12.21
CA LYS A 116 11.16 3.92 -13.27
C LYS A 116 10.93 4.55 -14.64
N ARG A 117 10.07 5.58 -14.72
CA ARG A 117 9.79 6.30 -15.96
C ARG A 117 11.02 6.94 -16.62
N ASP A 118 12.02 7.34 -15.82
CA ASP A 118 13.22 8.01 -16.32
C ASP A 118 14.24 7.03 -16.90
N VAL A 119 14.05 5.72 -16.66
CA VAL A 119 15.03 4.67 -16.95
C VAL A 119 14.44 3.55 -17.81
N LEU A 120 13.16 3.24 -17.64
CA LEU A 120 12.46 2.12 -18.27
C LEU A 120 11.37 2.67 -19.18
N THR A 121 11.74 3.03 -20.41
CA THR A 121 10.80 3.48 -21.45
C THR A 121 9.86 2.37 -21.91
N ASP A 122 10.29 1.11 -21.79
CA ASP A 122 9.60 -0.05 -22.35
C ASP A 122 8.65 -0.73 -21.36
N LEU A 123 8.55 -0.20 -20.12
CA LEU A 123 7.67 -0.76 -19.11
C LEU A 123 6.21 -0.37 -19.40
N PRO A 124 5.28 -1.33 -19.52
CA PRO A 124 3.87 -1.02 -19.76
C PRO A 124 3.27 -0.09 -18.68
N PRO A 125 2.22 0.67 -19.02
CA PRO A 125 1.61 1.59 -18.07
C PRO A 125 0.97 0.82 -16.91
N LYS A 126 0.90 1.51 -15.77
CA LYS A 126 0.17 1.07 -14.59
C LYS A 126 -0.93 2.08 -14.32
N LYS A 127 -2.13 1.64 -13.93
CA LYS A 127 -3.17 2.50 -13.39
C LYS A 127 -3.61 1.97 -12.03
N GLU A 128 -3.74 2.84 -11.05
CA GLU A 128 -4.27 2.52 -9.73
C GLU A 128 -5.69 3.06 -9.63
N VAL A 129 -6.63 2.26 -9.14
CA VAL A 129 -8.02 2.63 -8.97
C VAL A 129 -8.41 2.30 -7.53
N VAL A 130 -8.85 3.31 -6.79
CA VAL A 130 -9.48 3.15 -5.49
C VAL A 130 -10.93 2.78 -5.74
N ILE A 131 -11.41 1.71 -5.11
CA ILE A 131 -12.79 1.24 -5.25
C ILE A 131 -13.42 1.16 -3.86
N TYR A 132 -14.55 1.83 -3.70
CA TYR A 132 -15.27 1.88 -2.44
C TYR A 132 -16.28 0.73 -2.33
N SER A 133 -16.33 0.08 -1.17
CA SER A 133 -17.35 -0.92 -0.84
C SER A 133 -18.19 -0.45 0.35
N GLY A 134 -19.47 -0.81 0.36
CA GLY A 134 -20.33 -0.63 1.53
C GLY A 134 -20.01 -1.60 2.66
N MET A 135 -20.53 -1.30 3.85
CA MET A 135 -20.60 -2.29 4.92
C MET A 135 -21.80 -3.20 4.71
N SER A 136 -21.64 -4.50 4.97
CA SER A 136 -22.78 -5.41 5.11
C SER A 136 -23.58 -5.08 6.38
N LYS A 137 -24.83 -5.54 6.46
CA LYS A 137 -25.65 -5.39 7.69
C LYS A 137 -24.96 -5.96 8.93
N LEU A 138 -24.22 -7.06 8.76
CA LEU A 138 -23.44 -7.67 9.85
C LEU A 138 -22.27 -6.78 10.28
N GLN A 139 -21.56 -6.19 9.30
CA GLN A 139 -20.47 -5.23 9.57
C GLN A 139 -20.99 -3.99 10.28
N SER A 140 -22.10 -3.39 9.85
CA SER A 140 -22.70 -2.23 10.52
C SER A 140 -23.08 -2.56 11.97
N GLY A 141 -23.73 -3.70 12.20
CA GLY A 141 -24.05 -4.15 13.56
C GLY A 141 -22.82 -4.39 14.42
N TYR A 142 -21.75 -4.96 13.87
CA TYR A 142 -20.50 -5.15 14.60
C TYR A 142 -19.77 -3.82 14.87
N ALA A 143 -19.83 -2.85 13.96
CA ALA A 143 -19.27 -1.52 14.15
C ALA A 143 -19.91 -0.83 15.37
N ASP A 144 -21.24 -0.88 15.48
CA ASP A 144 -21.97 -0.35 16.64
C ASP A 144 -21.57 -1.04 17.96
N LEU A 145 -21.40 -2.36 17.93
CA LEU A 145 -20.99 -3.14 19.11
C LEU A 145 -19.53 -2.87 19.52
N ILE A 146 -18.65 -2.59 18.56
CA ILE A 146 -17.27 -2.18 18.83
C ILE A 146 -17.26 -0.79 19.50
N GLU A 147 -18.08 0.14 18.99
CA GLU A 147 -18.13 1.49 19.53
C GLU A 147 -18.68 1.51 20.96
N LYS A 148 -19.72 0.70 21.21
CA LYS A 148 -20.31 0.46 22.54
C LYS A 148 -19.44 -0.37 23.48
N GLY A 149 -18.38 -1.02 22.99
CA GLY A 149 -17.51 -1.87 23.81
C GLY A 149 -18.16 -3.17 24.29
N THR A 150 -19.18 -3.68 23.58
CA THR A 150 -19.95 -4.88 23.98
C THR A 150 -19.69 -6.09 23.08
N ILE A 151 -18.96 -5.91 21.97
CA ILE A 151 -18.74 -6.97 20.96
C ILE A 151 -18.20 -8.28 21.58
N ARG A 152 -17.29 -8.22 22.57
CA ARG A 152 -16.72 -9.41 23.21
C ARG A 152 -17.78 -10.22 23.96
N GLN A 153 -18.68 -9.56 24.70
CA GLN A 153 -19.74 -10.24 25.44
C GLN A 153 -20.72 -10.93 24.48
N ILE A 154 -21.07 -10.25 23.37
CA ILE A 154 -21.94 -10.82 22.34
C ILE A 154 -21.30 -12.05 21.68
N LEU A 155 -20.03 -11.96 21.29
CA LEU A 155 -19.31 -13.09 20.68
C LEU A 155 -19.18 -14.28 21.65
N MET A 156 -18.99 -14.02 22.95
CA MET A 156 -19.00 -15.07 23.97
C MET A 156 -20.37 -15.74 24.09
N ASN A 157 -21.45 -14.97 24.11
CA ASN A 157 -22.81 -15.49 24.17
C ASN A 157 -23.17 -16.32 22.93
N GLN A 158 -22.56 -16.01 21.79
CA GLN A 158 -22.67 -16.78 20.55
C GLN A 158 -21.76 -18.03 20.50
N GLY A 159 -20.98 -18.29 21.55
CA GLY A 159 -20.10 -19.46 21.63
C GLY A 159 -18.88 -19.39 20.71
N ILE A 160 -18.49 -18.19 20.23
CA ILE A 160 -17.38 -18.05 19.29
C ILE A 160 -16.05 -18.32 20.02
N SER A 161 -15.34 -19.32 19.51
CA SER A 161 -14.03 -19.72 20.02
C SER A 161 -13.03 -18.56 19.88
N GLY A 162 -12.38 -18.18 20.99
CA GLY A 162 -11.39 -17.10 21.00
C GLY A 162 -11.94 -15.71 21.35
N ALA A 163 -13.26 -15.54 21.48
CA ALA A 163 -13.89 -14.28 21.92
C ALA A 163 -13.32 -13.77 23.27
N SER A 164 -12.93 -14.68 24.17
CA SER A 164 -12.32 -14.36 25.46
C SER A 164 -10.96 -13.66 25.38
N LYS A 165 -10.24 -13.84 24.28
CA LYS A 165 -8.93 -13.21 24.06
C LYS A 165 -9.05 -11.89 23.29
N LEU A 166 -10.25 -11.52 22.83
CA LEU A 166 -10.47 -10.28 22.11
C LEU A 166 -10.21 -9.08 23.04
N SER A 167 -9.25 -8.25 22.66
CA SER A 167 -9.02 -6.97 23.32
C SER A 167 -10.10 -5.97 22.90
N GLN A 168 -10.74 -5.36 23.89
CA GLN A 168 -11.74 -4.30 23.72
C GLN A 168 -11.10 -2.90 23.64
N THR A 169 -9.87 -2.75 24.15
CA THR A 169 -9.20 -1.44 24.24
C THR A 169 -8.72 -0.95 22.87
N ASN A 170 -8.40 -1.86 21.95
CA ASN A 170 -7.94 -1.51 20.61
C ASN A 170 -9.13 -1.47 19.62
N LYS A 171 -10.01 -0.47 19.80
CA LYS A 171 -11.18 -0.25 18.93
C LYS A 171 -10.78 -0.18 17.46
N GLN A 172 -9.71 0.55 17.14
CA GLN A 172 -9.25 0.72 15.76
C GLN A 172 -8.89 -0.61 15.09
N MET A 173 -8.18 -1.49 15.78
CA MET A 173 -7.89 -2.83 15.24
C MET A 173 -9.17 -3.67 15.06
N ASN A 174 -10.14 -3.53 15.94
CA ASN A 174 -11.42 -4.22 15.79
C ASN A 174 -12.22 -3.66 14.61
N HIS A 175 -12.26 -2.34 14.40
CA HIS A 175 -12.87 -1.76 13.19
C HIS A 175 -12.18 -2.24 11.92
N ARG A 176 -10.84 -2.40 11.91
CA ARG A 176 -10.10 -2.96 10.76
C ARG A 176 -10.46 -4.42 10.48
N LYS A 177 -10.60 -5.22 11.53
CA LYS A 177 -11.07 -6.61 11.38
C LYS A 177 -12.48 -6.62 10.79
N ASN A 178 -13.35 -5.77 11.31
CA ASN A 178 -14.72 -5.68 10.87
C ASN A 178 -14.85 -5.21 9.41
N SER A 179 -14.11 -4.17 8.99
CA SER A 179 -14.12 -3.66 7.62
C SER A 179 -13.62 -4.70 6.61
N ASN A 180 -12.64 -5.52 7.00
CA ASN A 180 -12.14 -6.62 6.19
C ASN A 180 -13.14 -7.79 6.12
N HIS A 181 -13.44 -8.43 7.25
CA HIS A 181 -14.41 -9.52 7.32
C HIS A 181 -14.87 -9.82 8.76
N PRO A 182 -16.19 -9.91 9.07
CA PRO A 182 -16.67 -10.23 10.41
C PRO A 182 -16.15 -11.54 11.00
N PHE A 183 -15.88 -12.57 10.18
CA PHE A 183 -15.34 -13.85 10.68
C PHE A 183 -13.91 -13.76 11.23
N LEU A 184 -13.22 -12.62 11.10
CA LEU A 184 -11.95 -12.39 11.80
C LEU A 184 -12.08 -12.27 13.32
N PHE A 185 -13.31 -12.11 13.83
CA PHE A 185 -13.61 -12.22 15.25
C PHE A 185 -13.81 -13.67 15.71
N GLY A 186 -13.81 -14.60 14.77
CA GLY A 186 -14.10 -16.01 14.95
C GLY A 186 -15.35 -16.39 14.17
N GLU A 187 -15.29 -17.55 13.54
CA GLU A 187 -16.36 -18.06 12.70
C GLU A 187 -17.31 -18.93 13.52
N PRO A 188 -18.63 -18.68 13.49
CA PRO A 188 -19.61 -19.54 14.12
C PRO A 188 -19.56 -20.96 13.55
N ILE A 189 -19.91 -21.94 14.38
CA ILE A 189 -20.10 -23.31 13.95
C ILE A 189 -21.59 -23.49 13.64
N ASP A 190 -21.90 -24.04 12.47
CA ASP A 190 -23.26 -24.41 12.11
C ASP A 190 -23.74 -25.57 13.00
N SER A 191 -24.87 -25.38 13.68
CA SER A 191 -25.38 -26.32 14.66
C SER A 191 -25.87 -27.63 14.03
N VAL A 192 -26.18 -27.62 12.73
CA VAL A 192 -26.67 -28.78 11.99
C VAL A 192 -25.52 -29.63 11.46
N SER A 193 -24.56 -29.02 10.77
CA SER A 193 -23.43 -29.74 10.16
C SER A 193 -22.25 -29.96 11.11
N GLY A 194 -22.13 -29.17 12.19
CA GLY A 194 -20.96 -29.16 13.06
C GLY A 194 -19.70 -28.59 12.41
N LEU A 195 -19.82 -28.03 11.19
CA LEU A 195 -18.73 -27.40 10.46
C LEU A 195 -18.75 -25.88 10.67
N HIS A 196 -17.64 -25.24 10.31
CA HIS A 196 -17.59 -23.78 10.24
C HIS A 196 -18.63 -23.24 9.24
N LEU A 197 -19.26 -22.12 9.60
CA LEU A 197 -20.43 -21.58 8.89
C LEU A 197 -20.15 -21.29 7.40
N GLY A 198 -18.97 -20.80 7.07
CA GLY A 198 -18.49 -20.53 5.72
C GLY A 198 -18.09 -21.79 4.95
N THR A 199 -17.80 -22.90 5.64
CA THR A 199 -17.67 -24.21 4.97
C THR A 199 -19.05 -24.79 4.65
N ALA A 200 -19.99 -24.72 5.60
CA ALA A 200 -21.35 -25.24 5.42
C ALA A 200 -22.19 -24.39 4.45
N HIS A 201 -22.03 -23.07 4.51
CA HIS A 201 -22.74 -22.08 3.72
C HIS A 201 -21.79 -21.04 3.13
N PRO A 202 -20.98 -21.39 2.11
CA PRO A 202 -19.96 -20.51 1.55
C PRO A 202 -20.46 -19.17 1.03
N GLN A 203 -21.73 -19.08 0.62
CA GLN A 203 -22.38 -17.82 0.23
C GLN A 203 -22.33 -16.75 1.34
N LEU A 204 -22.23 -17.17 2.61
CA LEU A 204 -22.10 -16.27 3.74
C LEU A 204 -20.72 -15.61 3.83
N LEU A 205 -19.67 -16.23 3.31
CA LEU A 205 -18.33 -15.61 3.19
C LEU A 205 -18.40 -14.34 2.34
N VAL A 206 -19.23 -14.37 1.29
CA VAL A 206 -19.45 -13.21 0.41
C VAL A 206 -20.40 -12.21 1.04
N ARG A 207 -21.55 -12.66 1.55
CA ARG A 207 -22.60 -11.78 2.08
C ARG A 207 -22.23 -11.09 3.39
N ALA A 208 -21.31 -11.67 4.17
CA ALA A 208 -20.90 -11.12 5.45
C ALA A 208 -20.02 -9.87 5.32
N SER A 209 -19.33 -9.65 4.19
CA SER A 209 -18.44 -8.51 3.99
C SER A 209 -18.68 -7.83 2.66
N GLY A 210 -18.89 -6.51 2.66
CA GLY A 210 -19.05 -5.76 1.42
C GLY A 210 -17.82 -5.78 0.52
N LYS A 211 -16.60 -5.86 1.10
CA LYS A 211 -15.37 -6.08 0.32
C LYS A 211 -15.37 -7.43 -0.39
N PHE A 212 -15.84 -8.49 0.27
CA PHE A 212 -15.94 -9.81 -0.38
C PHE A 212 -17.05 -9.85 -1.44
N ALA A 213 -18.18 -9.17 -1.20
CA ALA A 213 -19.22 -9.02 -2.21
C ALA A 213 -18.71 -8.31 -3.48
N LEU A 214 -17.93 -7.23 -3.31
CA LEU A 214 -17.27 -6.54 -4.41
C LEU A 214 -16.20 -7.42 -5.08
N LEU A 215 -15.33 -8.04 -4.27
CA LEU A 215 -14.26 -8.92 -4.75
C LEU A 215 -14.82 -10.09 -5.57
N ASP A 216 -15.97 -10.64 -5.18
CA ASP A 216 -16.61 -11.76 -5.87
C ASP A 216 -17.04 -11.40 -7.29
N ARG A 217 -17.64 -10.21 -7.46
CA ARG A 217 -17.99 -9.67 -8.77
C ARG A 217 -16.74 -9.40 -9.60
N MET A 218 -15.73 -8.76 -9.00
CA MET A 218 -14.46 -8.45 -9.68
C MET A 218 -13.72 -9.70 -10.14
N LEU A 219 -13.54 -10.70 -9.27
CA LEU A 219 -12.81 -11.91 -9.60
C LEU A 219 -13.54 -12.76 -10.65
N THR A 220 -14.88 -12.74 -10.66
CA THR A 220 -15.65 -13.43 -11.69
C THR A 220 -15.37 -12.84 -13.08
N SER A 221 -15.49 -11.51 -13.23
CA SER A 221 -15.17 -10.82 -14.49
C SER A 221 -13.68 -10.98 -14.88
N LEU A 222 -12.75 -10.80 -13.93
CA LEU A 222 -11.32 -10.98 -14.20
C LEU A 222 -10.95 -12.43 -14.59
N TRP A 223 -11.68 -13.41 -14.08
CA TRP A 223 -11.49 -14.81 -14.44
C TRP A 223 -11.94 -15.08 -15.89
N GLU A 224 -13.12 -14.56 -16.27
CA GLU A 224 -13.70 -14.63 -17.61
C GLU A 224 -12.80 -13.94 -18.65
N ASP A 225 -12.28 -12.76 -18.33
CA ASP A 225 -11.30 -12.00 -19.14
C ASP A 225 -9.89 -12.62 -19.14
N LYS A 226 -9.78 -13.80 -18.54
CA LYS A 226 -8.58 -14.60 -18.45
C LYS A 226 -7.44 -13.97 -17.65
N HIS A 227 -7.63 -12.92 -16.84
CA HIS A 227 -6.56 -12.25 -16.06
C HIS A 227 -5.89 -13.12 -14.98
N GLN A 228 -4.74 -12.68 -14.47
CA GLN A 228 -4.05 -13.28 -13.31
C GLN A 228 -3.86 -12.22 -12.24
N VAL A 229 -4.23 -12.57 -11.01
CA VAL A 229 -4.49 -11.59 -9.95
C VAL A 229 -3.59 -11.85 -8.75
N LEU A 230 -2.86 -10.83 -8.30
CA LEU A 230 -2.23 -10.82 -6.98
C LEU A 230 -3.18 -10.16 -6.00
N ILE A 231 -3.44 -10.80 -4.85
CA ILE A 231 -4.23 -10.19 -3.77
C ILE A 231 -3.34 -10.04 -2.55
N PHE A 232 -3.17 -8.79 -2.11
CA PHE A 232 -2.41 -8.45 -0.93
C PHE A 232 -3.31 -8.16 0.25
N SER A 233 -2.98 -8.73 1.41
CA SER A 233 -3.59 -8.36 2.67
C SER A 233 -2.58 -8.26 3.81
N GLN A 234 -2.83 -7.38 4.78
CA GLN A 234 -2.02 -7.29 6.00
C GLN A 234 -2.34 -8.41 6.99
N MET A 235 -3.60 -8.83 7.06
CA MET A 235 -4.07 -9.81 8.03
C MET A 235 -4.08 -11.21 7.42
N THR A 236 -3.26 -12.13 7.94
CA THR A 236 -3.27 -13.53 7.49
C THR A 236 -4.61 -14.22 7.73
N GLY A 237 -5.40 -13.78 8.70
CA GLY A 237 -6.77 -14.26 8.90
C GLY A 237 -7.69 -13.96 7.71
N VAL A 238 -7.50 -12.84 7.02
CA VAL A 238 -8.25 -12.53 5.78
C VAL A 238 -7.86 -13.50 4.68
N LEU A 239 -6.57 -13.81 4.58
CA LEU A 239 -6.08 -14.79 3.60
C LEU A 239 -6.71 -16.17 3.85
N ASN A 240 -6.90 -16.59 5.10
CA ASN A 240 -7.60 -17.85 5.41
C ASN A 240 -9.05 -17.84 4.89
N VAL A 241 -9.82 -16.78 5.20
CA VAL A 241 -11.20 -16.63 4.70
C VAL A 241 -11.23 -16.60 3.17
N MET A 242 -10.22 -15.99 2.55
CA MET A 242 -10.08 -15.92 1.11
C MET A 242 -9.73 -17.28 0.50
N GLU A 243 -8.94 -18.12 1.16
CA GLU A 243 -8.71 -19.51 0.73
C GLU A 243 -10.01 -20.31 0.72
N ASP A 244 -10.82 -20.24 1.79
CA ASP A 244 -12.11 -20.93 1.87
C ASP A 244 -13.04 -20.49 0.73
N TYR A 245 -13.06 -19.18 0.46
CA TYR A 245 -13.81 -18.59 -0.65
C TYR A 245 -13.32 -19.08 -2.03
N LEU A 246 -12.01 -19.09 -2.28
CA LEU A 246 -11.43 -19.53 -3.55
C LEU A 246 -11.62 -21.04 -3.78
N MET A 247 -11.51 -21.84 -2.71
CA MET A 247 -11.80 -23.28 -2.74
C MET A 247 -13.26 -23.54 -3.12
N TRP A 248 -14.20 -22.78 -2.53
CA TRP A 248 -15.61 -22.86 -2.88
C TRP A 248 -15.87 -22.49 -4.35
N ARG A 249 -15.27 -21.39 -4.83
CA ARG A 249 -15.35 -20.97 -6.25
C ARG A 249 -14.60 -21.89 -7.22
N ARG A 250 -13.81 -22.85 -6.69
CA ARG A 250 -12.96 -23.79 -7.44
C ARG A 250 -11.87 -23.12 -8.29
N TRP A 251 -11.45 -21.92 -7.91
CA TRP A 251 -10.34 -21.24 -8.58
C TRP A 251 -9.00 -21.67 -7.99
N LYS A 252 -8.02 -21.94 -8.87
CA LYS A 252 -6.67 -22.32 -8.46
C LYS A 252 -5.91 -21.12 -7.95
N TYR A 253 -5.22 -21.30 -6.81
CA TYR A 253 -4.50 -20.22 -6.17
C TYR A 253 -3.16 -20.69 -5.55
N CYS A 254 -2.25 -19.73 -5.38
CA CYS A 254 -1.04 -19.85 -4.57
C CYS A 254 -1.15 -18.96 -3.32
N ARG A 255 -0.40 -19.28 -2.26
CA ARG A 255 -0.37 -18.48 -1.01
C ARG A 255 1.04 -18.41 -0.41
N ILE A 256 1.54 -17.18 -0.26
CA ILE A 256 2.76 -16.89 0.52
C ILE A 256 2.44 -15.93 1.65
N ASP A 257 2.76 -16.36 2.87
CA ASP A 257 2.72 -15.52 4.05
C ASP A 257 4.00 -15.64 4.90
N GLY A 258 4.01 -15.02 6.08
CA GLY A 258 5.17 -15.03 6.98
C GLY A 258 5.58 -16.41 7.48
N SER A 259 4.71 -17.42 7.38
CA SER A 259 4.97 -18.79 7.85
C SER A 259 5.52 -19.72 6.76
N THR A 260 5.39 -19.35 5.48
CA THR A 260 5.87 -20.16 4.36
C THR A 260 7.40 -20.24 4.33
N LYS A 261 7.94 -21.47 4.28
CA LYS A 261 9.38 -21.75 4.14
C LYS A 261 9.92 -21.21 2.82
N ILE A 262 11.20 -20.84 2.79
CA ILE A 262 11.84 -20.21 1.62
C ILE A 262 11.75 -21.12 0.38
N ASP A 263 12.04 -22.42 0.51
CA ASP A 263 12.00 -23.36 -0.62
C ASP A 263 10.59 -23.48 -1.22
N ASP A 264 9.57 -23.48 -0.36
CA ASP A 264 8.17 -23.57 -0.81
C ASP A 264 7.69 -22.25 -1.43
N ARG A 265 8.25 -21.11 -1.01
CA ARG A 265 8.00 -19.82 -1.69
C ARG A 265 8.46 -19.88 -3.13
N GLN A 266 9.69 -20.35 -3.38
CA GLN A 266 10.23 -20.44 -4.74
C GLN A 266 9.38 -21.36 -5.62
N LYS A 267 9.00 -22.54 -5.11
CA LYS A 267 8.11 -23.46 -5.85
C LYS A 267 6.79 -22.80 -6.23
N GLN A 268 6.14 -22.10 -5.30
CA GLN A 268 4.87 -21.43 -5.58
C GLN A 268 5.02 -20.27 -6.58
N MET A 269 6.15 -19.55 -6.53
CA MET A 269 6.48 -18.54 -7.53
C MET A 269 6.67 -19.15 -8.91
N ASP A 270 7.43 -20.25 -9.00
CA ASP A 270 7.69 -20.93 -10.27
C ASP A 270 6.41 -21.48 -10.88
N VAL A 271 5.53 -22.08 -10.06
CA VAL A 271 4.22 -22.60 -10.49
C VAL A 271 3.32 -21.47 -10.98
N PHE A 272 3.32 -20.31 -10.32
CA PHE A 272 2.51 -19.18 -10.75
C PHE A 272 3.04 -18.49 -12.02
N ASN A 273 4.36 -18.41 -12.15
CA ASN A 273 5.04 -17.79 -13.31
C ASN A 273 5.19 -18.75 -14.50
N ALA A 274 4.84 -20.03 -14.36
CA ALA A 274 5.01 -21.01 -15.42
C ALA A 274 4.19 -20.65 -16.67
N GLU A 275 4.89 -20.24 -17.74
CA GLU A 275 4.30 -19.95 -19.07
C GLU A 275 3.78 -21.23 -19.76
N LYS A 276 4.37 -22.39 -19.44
CA LYS A 276 4.15 -23.68 -20.12
C LYS A 276 3.01 -24.49 -19.53
N THR A 277 1.84 -23.89 -19.54
CA THR A 277 0.67 -24.63 -19.99
C THR A 277 0.26 -23.88 -21.29
N SER A 278 0.99 -24.13 -22.38
CA SER A 278 0.60 -24.58 -23.73
C SER A 278 -0.54 -23.87 -24.53
N GLY A 279 -0.36 -22.60 -24.89
CA GLY A 279 -0.88 -22.04 -26.16
C GLY A 279 0.27 -21.92 -27.18
N ALA A 280 0.09 -22.43 -28.41
CA ALA A 280 1.18 -22.59 -29.39
C ALA A 280 1.68 -21.29 -30.06
N ASP A 281 0.96 -20.16 -29.89
CA ASP A 281 1.22 -18.92 -30.63
C ASP A 281 1.80 -17.78 -29.76
N GLY A 282 2.35 -18.09 -28.57
CA GLY A 282 2.69 -17.05 -27.58
C GLY A 282 1.46 -16.35 -26.98
N GLY A 283 0.27 -16.85 -27.31
CA GLY A 283 -0.99 -16.53 -26.65
C GLY A 283 -1.17 -17.36 -25.37
N ARG A 284 -1.90 -16.77 -24.43
CA ARG A 284 -2.24 -17.32 -23.12
C ARG A 284 -2.81 -18.73 -23.24
N ASN A 285 -2.49 -19.57 -22.27
CA ASN A 285 -3.08 -20.89 -22.17
C ASN A 285 -4.61 -20.84 -22.11
N GLU A 286 -5.28 -21.61 -22.97
CA GLU A 286 -6.74 -21.72 -22.97
C GLU A 286 -7.27 -22.83 -22.04
N SER A 287 -6.40 -23.62 -21.40
CA SER A 287 -6.86 -24.65 -20.45
C SER A 287 -7.09 -24.11 -19.02
N ASP A 288 -8.15 -24.62 -18.38
CA ASP A 288 -8.66 -24.31 -17.03
C ASP A 288 -7.68 -24.59 -15.86
N GLU A 289 -6.43 -24.99 -16.14
CA GLU A 289 -5.47 -25.42 -15.12
C GLU A 289 -4.53 -24.32 -14.63
N ARG A 290 -4.64 -23.09 -15.16
CA ARG A 290 -3.74 -22.00 -14.77
C ARG A 290 -3.99 -21.52 -13.34
N MET A 291 -2.94 -21.12 -12.64
CA MET A 291 -3.07 -20.42 -11.36
C MET A 291 -3.69 -19.04 -11.59
N PHE A 292 -4.87 -18.81 -11.03
CA PHE A 292 -5.63 -17.57 -11.21
C PHE A 292 -5.22 -16.51 -10.19
N VAL A 293 -5.20 -16.87 -8.90
CA VAL A 293 -4.98 -15.94 -7.79
C VAL A 293 -3.67 -16.27 -7.06
N PHE A 294 -2.90 -15.25 -6.69
CA PHE A 294 -1.81 -15.38 -5.72
C PHE A 294 -2.12 -14.55 -4.47
N LEU A 295 -2.36 -15.24 -3.37
CA LEU A 295 -2.56 -14.64 -2.05
C LEU A 295 -1.21 -14.30 -1.40
N LEU A 296 -1.03 -13.03 -1.05
CA LEU A 296 0.22 -12.53 -0.49
C LEU A 296 -0.08 -11.73 0.77
N SER A 297 0.63 -12.03 1.86
CA SER A 297 0.67 -11.06 2.95
C SER A 297 1.56 -9.88 2.53
N THR A 298 1.13 -8.63 2.73
CA THR A 298 1.89 -7.44 2.27
C THR A 298 3.33 -7.44 2.78
N ARG A 299 3.54 -7.93 4.02
CA ARG A 299 4.87 -8.08 4.62
C ARG A 299 5.72 -9.18 3.99
N ALA A 300 5.12 -10.33 3.64
CA ALA A 300 5.86 -11.40 2.96
C ALA A 300 6.14 -11.05 1.48
N GLY A 301 5.23 -10.31 0.83
CA GLY A 301 5.38 -9.82 -0.54
C GLY A 301 6.48 -8.77 -0.69
N GLY A 302 6.82 -8.04 0.39
CA GLY A 302 7.96 -7.11 0.41
C GLY A 302 9.32 -7.75 0.15
N LEU A 303 9.47 -9.07 0.34
CA LEU A 303 10.75 -9.78 0.29
C LEU A 303 11.12 -10.26 -1.14
N GLY A 304 11.58 -9.37 -2.01
CA GLY A 304 12.31 -9.74 -3.24
C GLY A 304 11.61 -10.65 -4.26
N ILE A 305 10.30 -10.88 -4.16
CA ILE A 305 9.54 -11.79 -5.03
C ILE A 305 9.36 -11.17 -6.43
N ASN A 306 9.42 -11.98 -7.50
CA ASN A 306 9.13 -11.54 -8.86
C ASN A 306 7.89 -12.28 -9.41
N LEU A 307 6.80 -11.54 -9.69
CA LEU A 307 5.51 -12.10 -10.14
C LEU A 307 4.98 -11.35 -11.36
N THR A 308 5.81 -11.24 -12.41
CA THR A 308 5.47 -10.56 -13.67
C THR A 308 4.39 -11.28 -14.48
N ALA A 309 4.06 -12.52 -14.15
CA ALA A 309 2.93 -13.25 -14.75
C ALA A 309 1.56 -12.68 -14.35
N ALA A 310 1.46 -11.85 -13.32
CA ALA A 310 0.21 -11.15 -13.00
C ALA A 310 0.12 -9.80 -13.71
N ASP A 311 -1.08 -9.46 -14.15
CA ASP A 311 -1.45 -8.15 -14.74
C ASP A 311 -2.46 -7.38 -13.89
N THR A 312 -2.91 -7.98 -12.79
CA THR A 312 -3.83 -7.35 -11.84
C THR A 312 -3.30 -7.47 -10.43
N CYS A 313 -3.36 -6.37 -9.67
CA CYS A 313 -3.01 -6.33 -8.26
C CYS A 313 -4.19 -5.79 -7.46
N ILE A 314 -4.69 -6.53 -6.48
CA ILE A 314 -5.74 -6.08 -5.56
C ILE A 314 -5.11 -5.87 -4.18
N ILE A 315 -5.15 -4.64 -3.68
CA ILE A 315 -4.84 -4.32 -2.30
C ILE A 315 -6.15 -4.41 -1.50
N PHE A 316 -6.35 -5.53 -0.80
CA PHE A 316 -7.58 -5.79 -0.06
C PHE A 316 -7.67 -4.91 1.20
N ASP A 317 -6.55 -4.73 1.89
CA ASP A 317 -6.41 -3.77 2.98
C ASP A 317 -5.04 -3.10 3.00
N SER A 318 -5.06 -1.77 3.12
CA SER A 318 -3.88 -0.92 3.03
C SER A 318 -3.01 -1.00 4.30
N ASP A 319 -1.69 -0.83 4.15
CA ASP A 319 -0.79 -0.60 5.28
C ASP A 319 -0.96 0.83 5.84
N TRP A 320 -0.45 1.12 7.04
CA TRP A 320 -0.29 2.51 7.48
C TRP A 320 0.83 3.26 6.73
N ASN A 321 1.75 2.51 6.13
CA ASN A 321 2.88 2.98 5.38
C ASN A 321 2.65 2.75 3.87
N PRO A 322 2.37 3.79 3.08
CA PRO A 322 2.07 3.66 1.65
C PRO A 322 3.15 2.92 0.87
N HIS A 323 4.41 3.00 1.30
CA HIS A 323 5.50 2.31 0.63
C HIS A 323 5.40 0.80 0.65
N GLN A 324 4.79 0.20 1.68
CA GLN A 324 4.59 -1.24 1.71
C GLN A 324 3.65 -1.66 0.58
N ASP A 325 2.59 -0.88 0.35
CA ASP A 325 1.65 -1.10 -0.75
C ASP A 325 2.33 -0.83 -2.11
N SER A 326 3.14 0.23 -2.23
CA SER A 326 3.93 0.48 -3.45
C SER A 326 4.93 -0.64 -3.76
N GLN A 327 5.60 -1.20 -2.75
CA GLN A 327 6.47 -2.34 -2.92
C GLN A 327 5.71 -3.59 -3.37
N ALA A 328 4.49 -3.79 -2.85
CA ALA A 328 3.61 -4.88 -3.25
C ALA A 328 3.16 -4.75 -4.73
N MET A 329 2.71 -3.55 -5.14
CA MET A 329 2.38 -3.26 -6.55
C MET A 329 3.58 -3.51 -7.48
N ASP A 330 4.78 -3.12 -7.04
CA ASP A 330 6.02 -3.29 -7.79
C ASP A 330 6.50 -4.75 -7.93
N ARG A 331 5.76 -5.73 -7.38
CA ARG A 331 6.01 -7.16 -7.61
C ARG A 331 5.56 -7.64 -8.98
N CYS A 332 4.51 -7.04 -9.52
CA CYS A 332 4.02 -7.31 -10.88
C CYS A 332 4.37 -6.19 -11.87
N HIS A 333 4.48 -4.93 -11.41
CA HIS A 333 4.95 -3.81 -12.24
C HIS A 333 6.47 -3.64 -12.15
N ARG A 334 7.20 -4.52 -12.81
CA ARG A 334 8.68 -4.55 -12.81
C ARG A 334 9.22 -4.96 -14.17
N ILE A 335 10.52 -4.78 -14.39
CA ILE A 335 11.25 -5.31 -15.55
C ILE A 335 10.86 -6.77 -15.78
N GLY A 336 10.45 -7.09 -17.02
CA GLY A 336 9.88 -8.38 -17.41
C GLY A 336 8.36 -8.39 -17.53
N GLN A 337 7.66 -7.33 -17.08
CA GLN A 337 6.23 -7.16 -17.36
C GLN A 337 6.01 -6.76 -18.82
N THR A 338 5.09 -7.45 -19.49
CA THR A 338 4.73 -7.23 -20.89
C THR A 338 3.33 -6.63 -21.07
N ARG A 339 2.50 -6.64 -20.02
CA ARG A 339 1.10 -6.16 -20.06
C ARG A 339 0.85 -4.95 -19.17
N PRO A 340 -0.12 -4.09 -19.52
CA PRO A 340 -0.60 -3.03 -18.66
C PRO A 340 -1.09 -3.57 -17.31
N VAL A 341 -0.64 -2.97 -16.22
CA VAL A 341 -0.95 -3.43 -14.85
C VAL A 341 -2.05 -2.58 -14.24
N ALA A 342 -3.19 -3.19 -13.90
CA ALA A 342 -4.22 -2.52 -13.11
C ALA A 342 -4.03 -2.85 -11.63
N VAL A 343 -4.08 -1.82 -10.79
CA VAL A 343 -4.08 -1.95 -9.35
C VAL A 343 -5.43 -1.50 -8.82
N TYR A 344 -6.11 -2.34 -8.05
CA TYR A 344 -7.36 -2.03 -7.39
C TYR A 344 -7.16 -1.98 -5.88
N ARG A 345 -7.50 -0.85 -5.25
CA ARG A 345 -7.42 -0.68 -3.80
C ARG A 345 -8.82 -0.66 -3.23
N LEU A 346 -9.15 -1.63 -2.38
CA LEU A 346 -10.49 -1.75 -1.81
C LEU A 346 -10.58 -1.00 -0.48
N LEU A 347 -11.50 -0.04 -0.38
CA LEU A 347 -11.76 0.73 0.84
C LEU A 347 -13.22 0.59 1.24
N THR A 348 -13.50 0.35 2.52
CA THR A 348 -14.88 0.39 3.01
C THR A 348 -15.28 1.83 3.36
N ALA A 349 -16.33 2.34 2.73
CA ALA A 349 -16.86 3.68 2.99
C ALA A 349 -17.32 3.84 4.45
N GLY A 350 -17.14 5.02 5.03
CA GLY A 350 -17.51 5.30 6.42
C GLY A 350 -16.80 4.42 7.46
N SER A 351 -15.59 3.97 7.15
CA SER A 351 -14.83 3.06 8.02
C SER A 351 -13.41 3.57 8.29
N VAL A 352 -12.72 2.87 9.18
CA VAL A 352 -11.29 3.08 9.47
C VAL A 352 -10.39 3.04 8.23
N ASP A 353 -10.83 2.40 7.14
CA ASP A 353 -10.07 2.36 5.89
C ASP A 353 -9.92 3.76 5.26
N ILE A 354 -10.94 4.62 5.38
CA ILE A 354 -10.90 6.01 4.90
C ILE A 354 -9.94 6.84 5.75
N GLU A 355 -10.08 6.76 7.08
CA GLU A 355 -9.14 7.44 8.01
C GLU A 355 -7.68 7.00 7.78
N MET A 356 -7.47 5.73 7.43
CA MET A 356 -6.15 5.21 7.08
C MET A 356 -5.64 5.82 5.78
N MET A 357 -6.48 5.92 4.76
CA MET A 357 -6.14 6.52 3.48
C MET A 357 -5.79 8.00 3.62
N GLU A 358 -6.55 8.78 4.38
CA GLU A 358 -6.24 10.20 4.67
C GLU A 358 -4.85 10.37 5.31
N LYS A 359 -4.50 9.49 6.26
CA LYS A 359 -3.17 9.50 6.89
C LYS A 359 -2.08 9.04 5.92
N GLN A 360 -2.39 8.14 4.99
CA GLN A 360 -1.46 7.75 3.92
C GLN A 360 -1.19 8.92 2.97
N ILE A 361 -2.23 9.66 2.54
CA ILE A 361 -2.12 10.85 1.69
C ILE A 361 -1.31 11.93 2.39
N SER A 362 -1.60 12.20 3.67
CA SER A 362 -0.84 13.14 4.50
C SER A 362 0.64 12.76 4.60
N LYS A 363 0.97 11.47 4.68
CA LYS A 363 2.38 11.00 4.68
C LYS A 363 3.05 11.19 3.32
N LYS A 364 2.34 10.92 2.22
CA LYS A 364 2.82 11.18 0.86
C LYS A 364 3.01 12.68 0.58
N LYS A 365 2.13 13.56 1.10
CA LYS A 365 2.26 15.03 1.06
C LYS A 365 3.62 15.47 1.56
N LEU A 366 3.94 15.06 2.79
CA LEU A 366 5.21 15.39 3.43
C LEU A 366 6.42 14.85 2.64
N GLU A 367 6.30 13.64 2.09
CA GLU A 367 7.37 13.04 1.28
C GLU A 367 7.63 13.83 -0.01
N ARG A 368 6.57 14.21 -0.74
CA ARG A 368 6.69 14.97 -1.99
C ARG A 368 7.33 16.33 -1.79
N MET A 369 6.96 17.04 -0.72
CA MET A 369 7.60 18.32 -0.37
C MET A 369 9.12 18.14 -0.19
N ALA A 370 9.52 17.05 0.47
CA ALA A 370 10.92 16.68 0.65
C ALA A 370 11.57 16.08 -0.61
N ILE A 371 10.91 15.98 -1.76
CA ILE A 371 11.50 15.48 -3.02
C ILE A 371 11.54 16.58 -4.07
N VAL A 372 10.46 17.35 -4.23
CA VAL A 372 10.34 18.43 -5.23
C VAL A 372 11.29 19.58 -4.89
N GLY A 373 11.58 19.82 -3.61
CA GLY A 373 12.65 20.72 -3.19
C GLY A 373 14.07 20.28 -3.60
N GLY A 374 14.23 19.09 -4.19
CA GLY A 374 15.50 18.43 -4.41
C GLY A 374 15.70 17.81 -5.79
N ASP A 375 15.15 18.39 -6.86
CA ASP A 375 15.28 17.84 -8.21
C ASP A 375 16.77 17.79 -8.67
N PHE A 376 17.42 16.64 -8.44
CA PHE A 376 18.87 16.40 -8.41
C PHE A 376 19.63 16.68 -9.74
N ARG A 377 18.92 16.96 -10.83
CA ARG A 377 19.49 17.11 -12.18
C ARG A 377 19.45 18.53 -12.76
N LYS A 378 18.58 19.43 -12.28
CA LYS A 378 18.25 20.66 -13.02
C LYS A 378 18.66 21.99 -12.36
N ALA A 379 19.56 21.99 -11.39
CA ALA A 379 20.13 23.24 -10.84
C ALA A 379 21.05 24.02 -11.81
N GLY A 380 21.16 23.62 -13.08
CA GLY A 380 21.85 24.38 -14.14
C GLY A 380 20.92 24.95 -15.23
N ALA A 381 19.64 24.59 -15.24
CA ALA A 381 18.67 25.09 -16.22
C ALA A 381 17.39 25.48 -15.49
N ARG A 382 17.11 26.78 -15.41
CA ARG A 382 15.84 27.32 -14.91
C ARG A 382 14.67 26.64 -15.63
N SER A 383 14.08 25.64 -14.98
CA SER A 383 12.81 25.04 -15.38
C SER A 383 11.69 26.02 -15.02
N LYS A 384 10.96 26.53 -16.02
CA LYS A 384 9.81 27.45 -15.88
C LYS A 384 8.54 26.74 -15.37
N GLY A 385 8.63 26.00 -14.27
CA GLY A 385 7.50 25.27 -13.72
C GLY A 385 7.78 24.71 -12.33
N ALA A 386 8.23 25.55 -11.41
CA ALA A 386 8.34 25.17 -10.01
C ALA A 386 6.94 25.19 -9.39
N PHE A 387 6.36 24.01 -9.14
CA PHE A 387 5.17 23.89 -8.30
C PHE A 387 5.51 24.40 -6.90
N SER A 388 4.72 25.34 -6.37
CA SER A 388 4.92 25.84 -5.01
C SER A 388 4.41 24.81 -4.00
N ALA A 389 5.08 24.71 -2.84
CA ALA A 389 4.65 23.85 -1.73
C ALA A 389 3.20 24.14 -1.31
N LYS A 390 2.73 25.38 -1.49
CA LYS A 390 1.37 25.83 -1.23
C LYS A 390 0.35 25.24 -2.20
N ALA A 391 0.64 25.23 -3.51
CA ALA A 391 -0.23 24.61 -4.51
C ALA A 391 -0.35 23.09 -4.31
N LEU A 392 0.75 22.43 -3.93
CA LEU A 392 0.73 21.01 -3.54
C LEU A 392 -0.06 20.79 -2.24
N SER A 393 -0.03 21.74 -1.31
CA SER A 393 -0.74 21.61 -0.03
C SER A 393 -2.24 21.73 -0.17
N SER A 394 -2.70 22.71 -0.96
CA SER A 394 -4.12 22.94 -1.21
C SER A 394 -4.76 21.79 -1.98
N LEU A 395 -4.11 21.31 -3.06
CA LEU A 395 -4.62 20.19 -3.85
C LEU A 395 -4.82 18.91 -3.01
N LEU A 396 -3.97 18.70 -2.01
CA LEU A 396 -4.06 17.53 -1.13
C LEU A 396 -5.04 17.70 0.03
N GLU A 397 -5.42 18.94 0.36
CA GLU A 397 -6.52 19.23 1.28
C GLU A 397 -7.85 19.00 0.58
N ASP A 398 -7.97 19.44 -0.67
CA ASP A 398 -9.11 19.16 -1.55
C ASP A 398 -9.34 17.63 -1.68
N ASP A 399 -8.28 16.84 -1.93
CA ASP A 399 -8.37 15.37 -2.00
C ASP A 399 -8.94 14.73 -0.70
N ILE A 400 -8.63 15.30 0.48
CA ILE A 400 -9.12 14.77 1.76
C ILE A 400 -10.58 15.14 1.97
N GLU A 401 -10.96 16.38 1.64
CA GLU A 401 -12.33 16.85 1.74
C GLU A 401 -13.25 16.05 0.80
N ASP A 402 -12.80 15.76 -0.41
CA ASP A 402 -13.55 14.94 -1.38
C ASP A 402 -13.75 13.49 -0.91
N LEU A 403 -12.72 12.88 -0.30
CA LEU A 403 -12.83 11.55 0.31
C LEU A 403 -13.88 11.53 1.44
N GLN A 404 -13.95 12.58 2.26
CA GLN A 404 -14.91 12.70 3.35
C GLN A 404 -16.33 12.95 2.84
N ALA A 405 -16.48 13.82 1.84
CA ALA A 405 -17.76 14.10 1.20
C ALA A 405 -18.35 12.86 0.54
N LYS A 406 -17.53 12.09 -0.18
CA LYS A 406 -17.90 10.79 -0.76
C LYS A 406 -18.29 9.79 0.33
N ALA A 407 -17.61 9.77 1.48
CA ALA A 407 -17.98 8.88 2.59
C ALA A 407 -19.33 9.23 3.26
N GLY A 408 -19.73 10.51 3.27
CA GLY A 408 -20.94 10.99 3.95
C GLY A 408 -22.23 10.95 3.13
N GLY A 409 -22.16 11.00 1.80
CA GLY A 409 -23.31 11.21 0.90
C GLY A 409 -23.97 9.96 0.27
N ILE A 410 -23.55 8.74 0.64
CA ILE A 410 -23.95 7.52 -0.07
C ILE A 410 -25.05 6.77 0.70
N GLU A 411 -26.32 7.09 0.44
CA GLU A 411 -27.46 6.40 1.05
C GLU A 411 -27.70 4.97 0.48
N ASP A 412 -27.06 4.60 -0.64
CA ASP A 412 -27.05 3.24 -1.20
C ASP A 412 -25.62 2.85 -1.65
N ILE A 413 -24.91 2.11 -0.80
CA ILE A 413 -23.47 1.82 -0.96
C ILE A 413 -23.24 0.55 -1.79
N ALA A 414 -23.60 0.61 -3.08
CA ALA A 414 -23.27 -0.45 -4.04
C ALA A 414 -22.79 0.17 -5.36
N ILE A 415 -21.66 -0.34 -5.86
CA ILE A 415 -21.19 -0.03 -7.21
C ILE A 415 -22.12 -0.69 -8.20
N ASP A 416 -22.62 0.09 -9.17
CA ASP A 416 -23.43 -0.45 -10.25
C ASP A 416 -22.61 -1.45 -11.10
N GLU A 417 -23.26 -2.43 -11.72
CA GLU A 417 -22.58 -3.39 -12.60
C GLU A 417 -21.94 -2.70 -13.80
N VAL A 418 -22.62 -1.72 -14.37
CA VAL A 418 -22.08 -0.94 -15.50
C VAL A 418 -20.82 -0.18 -15.12
N GLU A 419 -20.79 0.42 -13.93
CA GLU A 419 -19.63 1.16 -13.44
C GLU A 419 -18.46 0.20 -13.15
N LEU A 420 -18.74 -0.94 -12.53
CA LEU A 420 -17.72 -1.96 -12.25
C LEU A 420 -17.11 -2.54 -13.53
N ASP A 421 -17.92 -2.87 -14.53
CA ASP A 421 -17.45 -3.42 -15.80
C ASP A 421 -16.56 -2.43 -16.55
N GLN A 422 -16.86 -1.13 -16.45
CA GLN A 422 -16.00 -0.08 -17.04
C GLN A 422 -14.62 -0.02 -16.38
N ILE A 423 -14.56 -0.17 -15.06
CA ILE A 423 -13.31 -0.15 -14.29
C ILE A 423 -12.45 -1.39 -14.56
N LEU A 424 -13.09 -2.54 -14.83
CA LEU A 424 -12.42 -3.80 -15.10
C LEU A 424 -11.97 -3.95 -16.56
N ASP A 425 -12.68 -3.31 -17.51
CA ASP A 425 -12.31 -3.31 -18.93
C ASP A 425 -10.98 -2.57 -19.16
N ARG A 426 -9.95 -3.32 -19.59
CA ARG A 426 -8.61 -2.79 -19.86
C ARG A 426 -8.58 -1.74 -20.96
N LYS A 427 -9.46 -1.84 -21.96
CA LYS A 427 -9.49 -0.87 -23.07
C LYS A 427 -9.98 0.48 -22.58
N LYS A 428 -10.95 0.49 -21.67
CA LYS A 428 -11.48 1.72 -21.05
C LYS A 428 -10.57 2.24 -19.97
N LEU A 429 -10.08 1.35 -19.09
CA LEU A 429 -9.18 1.74 -18.02
C LEU A 429 -7.93 2.43 -18.58
N PHE A 430 -7.29 1.87 -19.61
CA PHE A 430 -6.10 2.46 -20.24
C PHE A 430 -6.40 3.34 -21.46
N GLY A 431 -7.67 3.61 -21.74
CA GLY A 431 -8.09 4.51 -22.81
C GLY A 431 -7.79 5.97 -22.49
N GLU A 432 -7.60 6.78 -23.53
CA GLU A 432 -7.42 8.23 -23.44
C GLU A 432 -8.65 8.96 -24.02
N GLY A 433 -8.98 10.13 -23.48
CA GLY A 433 -10.12 10.96 -23.92
C GLY A 433 -11.48 10.27 -23.74
N ASP A 434 -12.38 10.42 -24.71
CA ASP A 434 -13.73 9.84 -24.70
C ASP A 434 -13.77 8.30 -24.66
N LYS A 435 -12.62 7.63 -24.85
CA LYS A 435 -12.49 6.18 -24.74
C LYS A 435 -12.03 5.71 -23.35
N GLY A 436 -11.58 6.65 -22.51
CA GLY A 436 -11.16 6.39 -21.14
C GLY A 436 -12.33 6.39 -20.15
N ILE A 437 -12.16 5.72 -19.01
CA ILE A 437 -13.06 5.95 -17.87
C ILE A 437 -12.82 7.34 -17.27
N PRO A 438 -13.85 8.00 -16.72
CA PRO A 438 -13.67 9.21 -15.91
C PRO A 438 -12.66 9.00 -14.79
N SER A 439 -11.95 10.06 -14.40
CA SER A 439 -11.02 10.02 -13.26
C SER A 439 -11.72 9.76 -11.94
N GLU A 440 -12.99 10.16 -11.83
CA GLU A 440 -13.80 10.00 -10.63
C GLU A 440 -15.19 9.46 -10.99
N GLY A 441 -15.64 8.50 -10.19
CA GLY A 441 -17.01 7.99 -10.22
C GLY A 441 -17.67 8.09 -8.85
N LYS A 442 -18.84 7.48 -8.73
CA LYS A 442 -19.58 7.48 -7.45
C LYS A 442 -18.86 6.64 -6.42
N MET A 443 -18.28 5.52 -6.88
CA MET A 443 -17.69 4.50 -6.01
C MET A 443 -16.26 4.13 -6.41
N TYR A 444 -15.60 4.93 -7.23
CA TYR A 444 -14.20 4.74 -7.55
C TYR A 444 -13.48 6.05 -7.85
N ASP A 445 -12.17 6.05 -7.64
CA ASP A 445 -11.27 7.12 -8.06
C ASP A 445 -10.06 6.51 -8.79
N VAL A 446 -9.80 6.97 -10.00
CA VAL A 446 -8.64 6.56 -10.81
C VAL A 446 -7.47 7.46 -10.46
N LEU A 447 -6.43 6.85 -9.91
CA LEU A 447 -5.17 7.51 -9.60
C LEU A 447 -4.25 7.42 -10.82
N ASP A 448 -4.06 8.54 -11.50
CA ASP A 448 -3.17 8.62 -12.65
C ASP A 448 -1.70 8.38 -12.25
N ALA A 449 -1.06 7.44 -12.94
CA ALA A 449 0.34 7.07 -12.67
C ALA A 449 1.37 7.96 -13.39
N THR A 450 0.95 8.85 -14.30
CA THR A 450 1.83 9.71 -15.11
C THR A 450 2.58 10.74 -14.25
N GLY A 451 1.96 11.21 -13.18
CA GLY A 451 2.64 11.82 -12.05
C GLY A 451 2.63 10.82 -10.91
N GLY A 452 3.77 10.22 -10.55
CA GLY A 452 3.79 9.29 -9.41
C GLY A 452 3.14 9.96 -8.19
N ASP A 453 2.00 9.46 -7.73
CA ASP A 453 0.97 10.05 -6.84
C ASP A 453 0.00 11.07 -7.51
N LEU A 454 -1.30 10.78 -7.44
CA LEU A 454 -2.51 11.65 -7.33
C LEU A 454 -2.65 13.02 -8.03
N LEU A 455 -1.64 13.65 -8.65
CA LEU A 455 -1.74 15.02 -9.18
C LEU A 455 -1.03 15.20 -10.53
N GLY A 456 -0.84 14.11 -11.29
CA GLY A 456 -0.39 14.20 -12.69
C GLY A 456 -1.48 14.69 -13.66
N ALA A 457 -2.74 14.70 -13.25
CA ALA A 457 -3.90 14.89 -14.12
C ALA A 457 -4.25 16.35 -14.46
N MET A 458 -3.39 17.34 -14.17
CA MET A 458 -3.64 18.74 -14.55
C MET A 458 -2.48 19.41 -15.30
N THR A 459 -1.84 18.66 -16.20
CA THR A 459 -0.91 19.21 -17.21
C THR A 459 -1.26 18.82 -18.65
N GLY A 460 -2.56 18.62 -18.91
CA GLY A 460 -3.14 18.59 -20.25
C GLY A 460 -3.91 19.88 -20.51
#